data_AF-A0A2V7FRK4-F1
#
_entry.id   AF-A0A2V7FRK4-F1
#
_cell.length_a   1.000
_cell.length_b   1.000
_cell.length_c   1.000
_cell.angle_alpha   90.00
_cell.angle_beta   90.00
_cell.angle_gamma   90.00
#
_symmetry.space_group_name_H-M   'P 1'
#
loop_
_entity.id
_entity.type
_entity.pdbx_description
1 polymer ?
#
loop_
_entity_poly.entity_id
_entity_poly.type
_entity_poly.pdbx_seq_one_letter_code
_entity_poly.pdbx_strand_id
1 'polypeptide(L)'
;MVRQLCYCFTALVGLVTAAGAQQAPGPAGTWNGRSMIGPKDSVVVAYVLTIAADGKSATMKFPGRDAIPTRVLAMGGDSIVTEAGPYPSILRAGQTVKSLRTVAHYTGNSMTGTFQAQCSNGDVVKGTTKARRVK
;
A
#
# COMPACT_ATOMS: atom_id res chain seq x y z
N MET A 1 38.80 26.20 -57.76
CA MET A 1 39.43 24.87 -57.88
C MET A 1 40.51 24.75 -56.80
N VAL A 2 40.17 24.29 -55.60
CA VAL A 2 41.06 23.72 -54.57
C VAL A 2 40.20 22.74 -53.76
N ARG A 3 40.72 21.54 -53.53
CA ARG A 3 40.08 20.34 -53.00
C ARG A 3 40.89 19.89 -51.78
N GLN A 4 40.31 19.84 -50.59
CA GLN A 4 40.91 19.20 -49.40
C GLN A 4 39.78 18.89 -48.39
N LEU A 5 39.31 17.63 -48.33
CA LEU A 5 39.65 16.60 -47.33
C LEU A 5 39.43 17.10 -45.88
N CYS A 6 38.36 16.73 -45.17
CA CYS A 6 38.07 15.44 -44.49
C CYS A 6 38.33 15.56 -42.97
N TYR A 7 37.37 15.04 -42.17
CA TYR A 7 37.46 14.75 -40.72
C TYR A 7 37.49 15.98 -39.76
N CYS A 8 36.74 16.08 -38.66
CA CYS A 8 35.92 15.15 -37.88
C CYS A 8 34.72 15.90 -37.30
N PHE A 9 33.50 15.44 -37.58
CA PHE A 9 32.34 15.75 -36.73
C PHE A 9 32.44 14.88 -35.48
N THR A 10 33.03 15.40 -34.40
CA THR A 10 32.95 14.73 -33.09
C THR A 10 31.73 15.28 -32.36
N ALA A 11 30.55 14.73 -32.70
CA ALA A 11 29.36 14.91 -31.88
C ALA A 11 29.53 14.07 -30.61
N LEU A 12 29.93 14.72 -29.51
CA LEU A 12 29.92 14.09 -28.19
C LEU A 12 28.48 14.10 -27.66
N VAL A 13 27.66 13.14 -28.09
CA VAL A 13 26.38 12.87 -27.43
C VAL A 13 26.70 12.15 -26.13
N GLY A 14 26.79 12.92 -25.04
CA GLY A 14 26.82 12.38 -23.69
C GLY A 14 25.53 11.63 -23.42
N LEU A 15 25.54 10.31 -23.62
CA LEU A 15 24.53 9.40 -23.11
C LEU A 15 24.61 9.43 -21.58
N VAL A 16 23.82 10.31 -20.96
CA VAL A 16 23.45 10.14 -19.57
C VAL A 16 22.53 8.92 -19.55
N THR A 17 23.08 7.73 -19.31
CA THR A 17 22.28 6.62 -18.82
C THR A 17 21.79 7.00 -17.44
N ALA A 18 20.63 7.68 -17.38
CA ALA A 18 19.79 7.56 -16.22
C ALA A 18 19.53 6.05 -16.10
N ALA A 19 20.21 5.39 -15.16
CA ALA A 19 19.82 4.09 -14.71
C ALA A 19 18.39 4.26 -14.24
N GLY A 20 17.43 3.93 -15.11
CA GLY A 20 16.06 3.74 -14.73
C GLY A 20 16.11 2.59 -13.74
N ALA A 21 16.27 2.91 -12.46
CA ALA A 21 15.93 1.99 -11.41
C ALA A 21 14.49 1.62 -11.72
N GLN A 22 14.30 0.42 -12.28
CA GLN A 22 13.00 -0.14 -12.55
C GLN A 22 12.28 -0.06 -11.21
N GLN A 23 11.41 0.93 -11.01
CA GLN A 23 10.77 1.17 -9.73
C GLN A 23 10.04 -0.14 -9.40
N ALA A 24 10.35 -0.71 -8.23
CA ALA A 24 9.56 -1.82 -7.72
C ALA A 24 8.08 -1.41 -7.82
N PRO A 25 7.19 -2.30 -8.28
CA PRO A 25 5.81 -1.92 -8.54
C PRO A 25 5.24 -1.25 -7.30
N GLY A 26 4.79 -0.01 -7.48
CA GLY A 26 4.27 0.81 -6.40
C GLY A 26 3.03 0.19 -5.76
N PRO A 27 2.50 0.80 -4.70
CA PRO A 27 1.44 0.21 -3.88
C PRO A 27 0.11 -0.05 -4.61
N ALA A 28 -0.17 0.63 -5.72
CA ALA A 28 -1.37 0.41 -6.52
C ALA A 28 -1.57 -1.07 -6.89
N GLY A 29 -2.82 -1.54 -6.87
CA GLY A 29 -3.20 -2.91 -7.17
C GLY A 29 -3.89 -3.63 -6.01
N THR A 30 -4.05 -4.95 -6.15
CA THR A 30 -4.80 -5.79 -5.20
C THR A 30 -3.85 -6.60 -4.32
N TRP A 31 -4.19 -6.67 -3.03
CA TRP A 31 -3.38 -7.29 -1.99
C TRP A 31 -4.23 -8.19 -1.11
N ASN A 32 -3.79 -9.44 -0.94
CA ASN A 32 -4.37 -10.38 0.02
C ASN A 32 -3.66 -10.20 1.37
N GLY A 33 -4.38 -9.63 2.33
CA GLY A 33 -3.87 -9.21 3.62
C GLY A 33 -4.35 -10.05 4.80
N ARG A 34 -3.56 -10.01 5.86
CA ARG A 34 -3.86 -10.54 7.18
C ARG A 34 -3.50 -9.51 8.24
N SER A 35 -4.42 -9.26 9.15
CA SER A 35 -4.19 -8.46 10.35
C SER A 35 -4.05 -9.38 11.55
N MET A 36 -3.04 -9.16 12.37
CA MET A 36 -2.68 -9.97 13.52
C MET A 36 -2.81 -9.13 14.79
N ILE A 37 -3.57 -9.62 15.76
CA ILE A 37 -3.95 -8.90 16.98
C ILE A 37 -3.66 -9.78 18.19
N GLY A 38 -3.26 -9.14 19.29
CA GLY A 38 -3.06 -9.79 20.58
C GLY A 38 -1.65 -10.40 20.75
N PRO A 39 -1.40 -11.03 21.91
CA PRO A 39 -0.10 -11.62 22.21
C PRO A 39 0.28 -12.68 21.17
N LYS A 40 1.51 -12.60 20.66
CA LYS A 40 2.04 -13.54 19.65
C LYS A 40 1.15 -13.68 18.41
N ASP A 41 0.46 -12.61 18.01
CA ASP A 41 -0.37 -12.60 16.80
C ASP A 41 -1.52 -13.63 16.84
N SER A 42 -2.08 -13.88 18.03
CA SER A 42 -3.02 -14.98 18.29
C SER A 42 -4.37 -14.88 17.55
N VAL A 43 -4.77 -13.70 17.11
CA VAL A 43 -6.00 -13.47 16.34
C VAL A 43 -5.65 -12.97 14.96
N VAL A 44 -6.09 -13.71 13.93
CA VAL A 44 -5.83 -13.36 12.52
C VAL A 44 -7.13 -13.03 11.80
N VAL A 45 -7.14 -11.88 11.13
CA VAL A 45 -8.22 -11.39 10.28
C VAL A 45 -7.72 -11.33 8.84
N ALA A 46 -8.37 -12.04 7.92
CA ALA A 46 -8.08 -11.92 6.49
C ALA A 46 -8.85 -10.75 5.86
N TYR A 47 -8.24 -10.07 4.88
CA TYR A 47 -8.88 -9.03 4.08
C TYR A 47 -8.26 -8.96 2.68
N VAL A 48 -8.97 -8.32 1.75
CA VAL A 48 -8.45 -7.90 0.46
C VAL A 48 -8.38 -6.38 0.43
N LEU A 49 -7.21 -5.82 0.14
CA LEU A 49 -7.02 -4.39 -0.07
C LEU A 49 -6.82 -4.13 -1.56
N THR A 50 -7.61 -3.23 -2.12
CA THR A 50 -7.43 -2.76 -3.50
C THR A 50 -7.09 -1.28 -3.45
N ILE A 51 -5.90 -0.92 -3.93
CA ILE A 51 -5.46 0.47 -4.04
C ILE A 51 -5.59 0.88 -5.51
N ALA A 52 -6.31 1.96 -5.77
CA ALA A 52 -6.51 2.46 -7.12
C ALA A 52 -5.18 2.85 -7.78
N ALA A 53 -5.16 2.88 -9.12
CA ALA A 53 -3.99 3.25 -9.89
C ALA A 53 -3.49 4.67 -9.59
N ASP A 54 -4.39 5.57 -9.20
CA ASP A 54 -4.05 6.93 -8.79
C ASP A 54 -3.41 7.01 -7.39
N GLY A 55 -3.45 5.91 -6.63
CA GLY A 55 -2.95 5.82 -5.25
C GLY A 55 -3.68 6.71 -4.24
N LYS A 56 -4.83 7.29 -4.60
CA LYS A 56 -5.59 8.23 -3.75
C LYS A 56 -6.76 7.55 -3.04
N SER A 57 -7.29 6.50 -3.65
CA SER A 57 -8.42 5.75 -3.11
C SER A 57 -8.07 4.28 -2.95
N ALA A 58 -8.66 3.65 -1.94
CA ALA A 58 -8.55 2.23 -1.72
C ALA A 58 -9.88 1.65 -1.24
N THR A 59 -10.03 0.34 -1.33
CA THR A 59 -11.11 -0.41 -0.70
C THR A 59 -10.55 -1.58 0.09
N MET A 60 -11.09 -1.81 1.27
CA MET A 60 -10.77 -2.98 2.10
C MET A 60 -12.01 -3.87 2.19
N LYS A 61 -11.89 -5.15 1.86
CA LYS A 61 -13.00 -6.11 1.91
C LYS A 61 -12.65 -7.28 2.82
N PHE A 62 -13.53 -7.56 3.77
CA PHE A 62 -13.48 -8.79 4.55
C PHE A 62 -14.23 -9.91 3.82
N PRO A 63 -13.83 -11.19 4.00
CA PRO A 63 -14.58 -12.32 3.45
C PRO A 63 -16.06 -12.25 3.80
N GLY A 64 -16.94 -12.42 2.80
CA GLY A 64 -18.38 -12.42 2.99
C GLY A 64 -19.01 -11.07 3.39
N ARG A 65 -18.27 -9.95 3.31
CA ARG A 65 -18.79 -8.61 3.63
C ARG A 65 -18.64 -7.63 2.48
N ASP A 66 -19.36 -6.52 2.56
CA ASP A 66 -19.22 -5.41 1.63
C ASP A 66 -17.83 -4.77 1.70
N ALA A 67 -17.44 -4.14 0.61
CA ALA A 67 -16.21 -3.39 0.55
C ALA A 67 -16.33 -2.12 1.40
N ILE A 68 -15.33 -1.88 2.25
CA ILE A 68 -15.21 -0.69 3.08
C ILE A 68 -14.38 0.33 2.29
N PRO A 69 -14.91 1.54 2.04
CA PRO A 69 -14.12 2.62 1.48
C PRO A 69 -12.94 2.96 2.40
N THR A 70 -11.76 3.05 1.81
CA THR A 70 -10.51 3.36 2.50
C THR A 70 -9.87 4.58 1.84
N ARG A 71 -9.57 5.61 2.63
CA ARG A 71 -8.88 6.80 2.15
C ARG A 71 -7.37 6.61 2.29
N VAL A 72 -6.62 6.99 1.26
CA VAL A 72 -5.17 7.16 1.37
C VAL A 72 -4.89 8.56 1.90
N LEU A 73 -4.28 8.66 3.08
CA LEU A 73 -3.99 9.93 3.75
C LEU A 73 -2.62 10.49 3.36
N ALA A 74 -1.64 9.61 3.18
CA ALA A 74 -0.29 9.98 2.80
C ALA A 74 0.36 8.83 2.03
N MET A 75 1.21 9.17 1.08
CA MET A 75 2.02 8.24 0.31
C MET A 75 3.38 8.87 0.06
N GLY A 76 4.45 8.16 0.44
CA GLY A 76 5.82 8.63 0.28
C GLY A 76 6.78 7.45 0.24
N GLY A 77 7.64 7.40 -0.78
CA GLY A 77 8.53 6.27 -1.02
C GLY A 77 7.75 4.97 -1.12
N ASP A 78 8.08 4.01 -0.24
CA ASP A 78 7.44 2.71 -0.13
C ASP A 78 6.31 2.67 0.93
N SER A 79 5.96 3.80 1.53
CA SER A 79 5.11 3.87 2.71
C SER A 79 3.77 4.55 2.41
N ILE A 80 2.67 3.98 2.91
CA ILE A 80 1.32 4.55 2.84
C ILE A 80 0.69 4.62 4.23
N VAL A 81 0.02 5.73 4.51
CA VAL A 81 -0.97 5.83 5.59
C VAL A 81 -2.37 5.76 5.01
N THR A 82 -3.20 4.85 5.52
CA THR A 82 -4.62 4.73 5.15
C THR A 82 -5.52 4.87 6.35
N GLU A 83 -6.76 5.28 6.09
CA GLU A 83 -7.83 5.33 7.07
C GLU A 83 -9.13 4.75 6.51
N ALA A 84 -9.81 3.93 7.31
CA ALA A 84 -11.08 3.30 6.96
C ALA A 84 -12.06 3.38 8.13
N GLY A 85 -13.37 3.39 7.82
CA GLY A 85 -14.44 3.41 8.81
C GLY A 85 -15.39 4.60 8.68
N PRO A 86 -16.54 4.55 9.36
CA PRO A 86 -16.97 3.50 10.30
C PRO A 86 -17.44 2.19 9.64
N TYR A 87 -17.27 1.04 10.31
CA TYR A 87 -17.82 -0.26 9.88
C TYR A 87 -18.08 -1.23 11.05
N PRO A 88 -19.01 -2.20 10.93
CA PRO A 88 -19.25 -3.19 11.97
C PRO A 88 -18.02 -4.05 12.27
N SER A 89 -17.65 -4.18 13.54
CA SER A 89 -16.51 -5.00 13.95
C SER A 89 -16.73 -6.46 13.58
N ILE A 90 -15.68 -7.08 13.06
CA ILE A 90 -15.66 -8.51 12.73
C ILE A 90 -15.28 -9.37 13.94
N LEU A 91 -14.59 -8.80 14.94
CA LEU A 91 -14.09 -9.52 16.11
C LEU A 91 -15.04 -9.42 17.31
N ARG A 92 -15.89 -8.39 17.33
CA ARG A 92 -16.71 -8.05 18.49
C ARG A 92 -18.12 -7.74 18.00
N ALA A 93 -19.03 -8.70 18.17
CA ALA A 93 -20.43 -8.54 17.77
C ALA A 93 -21.05 -7.30 18.44
N GLY A 94 -21.87 -6.55 17.68
CA GLY A 94 -22.53 -5.34 18.16
C GLY A 94 -21.64 -4.10 18.29
N GLN A 95 -20.31 -4.23 18.15
CA GLN A 95 -19.41 -3.07 18.16
C GLN A 95 -19.16 -2.53 16.76
N THR A 96 -18.89 -1.23 16.66
CA THR A 96 -18.47 -0.56 15.43
C THR A 96 -17.02 -0.13 15.57
N VAL A 97 -16.20 -0.37 14.54
CA VAL A 97 -14.92 0.32 14.39
C VAL A 97 -15.21 1.70 13.83
N LYS A 98 -14.94 2.75 14.61
CA LYS A 98 -15.17 4.14 14.22
C LYS A 98 -14.13 4.61 13.20
N SER A 99 -12.86 4.28 13.46
CA SER A 99 -11.74 4.59 12.58
C SER A 99 -10.68 3.50 12.72
N LEU A 100 -10.15 3.05 11.59
CA LEU A 100 -8.99 2.18 11.46
C LEU A 100 -7.92 2.96 10.71
N ARG A 101 -6.79 3.25 11.37
CA ARG A 101 -5.62 3.85 10.74
C ARG A 101 -4.52 2.81 10.57
N THR A 102 -3.98 2.69 9.37
CA THR A 102 -2.92 1.73 9.04
C THR A 102 -1.73 2.46 8.44
N VAL A 103 -0.53 2.13 8.89
CA VAL A 103 0.74 2.55 8.29
C VAL A 103 1.39 1.29 7.70
N ALA A 104 1.62 1.29 6.39
CA ALA A 104 2.11 0.13 5.67
C ALA A 104 3.31 0.47 4.78
N HIS A 105 4.27 -0.45 4.71
CA HIS A 105 5.45 -0.42 3.87
C HIS A 105 5.34 -1.49 2.78
N TYR A 106 5.69 -1.13 1.55
CA TYR A 106 5.50 -1.94 0.35
C TYR A 106 6.85 -2.26 -0.31
N THR A 107 7.22 -3.54 -0.31
CA THR A 107 8.48 -3.99 -0.93
C THR A 107 8.17 -5.08 -1.96
N GLY A 108 8.19 -4.68 -3.24
CA GLY A 108 7.85 -5.54 -4.37
C GLY A 108 6.42 -6.08 -4.27
N ASN A 109 6.28 -7.38 -4.03
CA ASN A 109 5.00 -8.07 -3.88
C ASN A 109 4.64 -8.35 -2.41
N SER A 110 5.28 -7.66 -1.48
CA SER A 110 5.08 -7.78 -0.04
C SER A 110 4.61 -6.46 0.55
N MET A 111 3.73 -6.52 1.52
CA MET A 111 3.37 -5.38 2.36
C MET A 111 3.44 -5.80 3.83
N THR A 112 4.02 -4.95 4.68
CA THR A 112 4.00 -5.09 6.13
C THR A 112 3.54 -3.78 6.75
N GLY A 113 3.01 -3.81 7.97
CA GLY A 113 2.55 -2.58 8.60
C GLY A 113 2.01 -2.78 10.01
N THR A 114 1.59 -1.67 10.60
CA THR A 114 0.86 -1.62 11.87
C THR A 114 -0.45 -0.88 11.69
N PHE A 115 -1.41 -1.16 12.56
CA PHE A 115 -2.67 -0.44 12.57
C PHE A 115 -3.18 -0.19 13.98
N GLN A 116 -4.05 0.81 14.08
CA GLN A 116 -4.81 1.15 15.27
C GLN A 116 -6.28 1.35 14.87
N ALA A 117 -7.18 0.63 15.55
CA ALA A 117 -8.62 0.76 15.40
C ALA A 117 -9.22 1.36 16.67
N GLN A 118 -10.02 2.41 16.52
CA GLN A 118 -10.86 2.96 17.58
C GLN A 118 -12.25 2.33 17.51
N CYS A 119 -12.69 1.73 18.61
CA CYS A 119 -14.00 1.07 18.69
C CYS A 119 -15.06 1.99 19.32
N SER A 120 -16.33 1.66 19.08
CA SER A 120 -17.47 2.44 19.57
C SER A 120 -17.56 2.50 21.10
N ASN A 121 -17.04 1.50 21.79
CA ASN A 121 -16.95 1.42 23.24
C ASN A 121 -15.76 2.20 23.84
N GLY A 122 -14.98 2.91 23.03
CA GLY A 122 -13.80 3.67 23.47
C GLY A 122 -12.49 2.87 23.47
N ASP A 123 -12.55 1.56 23.25
CA ASP A 123 -11.35 0.74 23.17
C ASP A 123 -10.48 1.10 21.96
N VAL A 124 -9.18 0.86 22.12
CA VAL A 124 -8.21 0.92 21.05
C VAL A 124 -7.63 -0.48 20.82
N VAL A 125 -7.84 -1.02 19.63
CA VAL A 125 -7.21 -2.26 19.18
C VAL A 125 -6.00 -1.93 18.33
N LYS A 126 -4.84 -2.50 18.66
CA LYS A 126 -3.60 -2.36 17.89
C LYS A 126 -3.18 -3.71 17.35
N GLY A 127 -2.52 -3.71 16.20
CA GLY A 127 -2.03 -4.94 15.60
C GLY A 127 -1.02 -4.70 14.50
N THR A 128 -0.51 -5.81 13.96
CA THR A 128 0.36 -5.80 12.79
C THR A 128 -0.44 -6.28 11.57
N THR A 129 0.03 -5.95 10.38
CA THR A 129 -0.57 -6.45 9.15
C THR A 129 0.49 -6.88 8.15
N LYS A 130 0.18 -7.91 7.37
CA LYS A 130 1.02 -8.43 6.28
C LYS A 130 0.13 -8.75 5.09
N ALA A 131 0.59 -8.45 3.88
CA ALA A 131 -0.13 -8.77 2.67
C ALA A 131 0.81 -9.17 1.53
N ARG A 132 0.23 -9.89 0.56
CA ARG A 132 0.87 -10.25 -0.70
C ARG A 132 0.08 -9.67 -1.86
N ARG A 133 0.78 -9.14 -2.85
CA ARG A 133 0.15 -8.71 -4.10
C ARG A 133 -0.49 -9.93 -4.79
N VAL A 134 -1.71 -9.75 -5.29
CA VAL A 134 -2.36 -10.72 -6.17
C VAL A 134 -1.61 -10.74 -7.50
N LYS A 135 -1.27 -11.93 -7.99
CA LYS A 135 -0.60 -12.11 -9.28
C LYS A 135 -1.57 -11.88 -10.44
#